data_AF-A0A0L0HGN6-F1
#
_entry.id   AF-A0A0L0HGN6-F1
#
_cell.length_a   1.000
_cell.length_b   1.000
_cell.length_c   1.000
_cell.angle_alpha   90.00
_cell.angle_beta   90.00
_cell.angle_gamma   90.00
#
_symmetry.space_group_name_H-M   'P 1'
#
loop_
_entity.id
_entity.type
_entity.pdbx_description
1 polymer ?
#
loop_
_entity_poly.entity_id
_entity_poly.type
_entity_poly.pdbx_seq_one_letter_code
_entity_poly.pdbx_strand_id
1 'polypeptide(L)'
;MQRAISRLTSLRGQLTTPVAVSYSSCRTFSGIPKSETNSQSVACLIIGDEILNGKTHDTNSNYLAKKCFDFGLDLRRIQVVPDVEQDIIESVRELSRQYHWVFTSGGIGPTHDDITYQSIAKAFDLPLAYHEPTLEKMRMIMPLTLVDGKSRTNPAPLVMTEARKRMALLPVDPNGEERTRVVFPSTQLWVPLVIVNQNVHILPGVPKLFRVLIDRYFETHVRPTLSLPSYSRVLIGTSLFEGDIAPILTDIQEKVQLEGIKIGSYPRWRPGGVRVDEGNVRVVVSLLGRDKEALDKWGKVVAQKIQGVYVENIDTE
;
A
#
# COMPACT_ATOMS: atom_id res chain seq x y z
N MET A 1 52.31 -46.36 59.01
CA MET A 1 52.90 -47.50 58.26
C MET A 1 51.83 -48.02 57.31
N GLN A 2 52.04 -47.83 55.99
CA GLN A 2 51.47 -48.56 54.82
C GLN A 2 49.93 -48.68 54.65
N ARG A 3 49.35 -48.02 53.62
CA ARG A 3 48.94 -48.55 52.27
C ARG A 3 47.54 -49.24 52.32
N ALA A 4 46.59 -49.11 51.39
CA ALA A 4 46.51 -48.47 50.08
C ALA A 4 45.03 -48.35 49.62
N ILE A 5 44.76 -47.27 48.88
CA ILE A 5 43.88 -47.06 47.72
C ILE A 5 43.03 -48.27 47.22
N SER A 6 41.69 -48.10 47.09
CA SER A 6 40.97 -48.31 45.81
C SER A 6 39.48 -47.88 45.82
N ARG A 7 39.11 -47.05 44.81
CA ARG A 7 37.83 -46.93 44.04
C ARG A 7 36.59 -46.36 44.77
N LEU A 8 36.13 -45.15 44.45
CA LEU A 8 35.14 -44.79 43.38
C LEU A 8 33.83 -45.58 43.55
N THR A 9 32.65 -45.04 43.81
CA THR A 9 31.95 -43.80 43.37
C THR A 9 30.65 -43.70 44.18
N SER A 10 30.20 -42.50 44.57
CA SER A 10 28.77 -42.15 44.58
C SER A 10 28.59 -40.66 44.90
N LEU A 11 27.96 -39.95 43.97
CA LEU A 11 27.67 -38.52 44.02
C LEU A 11 26.65 -38.18 45.11
N ARG A 12 26.90 -37.11 45.87
CA ARG A 12 25.86 -36.20 46.37
C ARG A 12 26.45 -34.88 46.88
N GLY A 13 26.00 -33.79 46.26
CA GLY A 13 25.75 -32.51 46.93
C GLY A 13 26.94 -31.57 47.08
N GLN A 14 27.07 -30.62 46.15
CA GLN A 14 27.54 -29.27 46.47
C GLN A 14 26.63 -28.24 45.79
N LEU A 15 26.02 -27.42 46.65
CA LEU A 15 25.27 -26.22 46.32
C LEU A 15 26.22 -25.22 45.64
N THR A 16 25.92 -24.82 44.41
CA THR A 16 26.53 -23.66 43.76
C THR A 16 25.47 -22.58 43.59
N THR A 17 25.79 -21.40 44.12
CA THR A 17 25.08 -20.13 43.97
C THR A 17 24.71 -19.83 42.51
N PRO A 18 23.57 -19.16 42.25
CA PRO A 18 23.19 -18.82 40.88
C PRO A 18 24.15 -17.78 40.32
N VAL A 19 24.78 -18.12 39.19
CA VAL A 19 25.48 -17.18 38.32
C VAL A 19 24.42 -16.24 37.74
N ALA A 20 24.53 -14.95 38.05
CA ALA A 20 23.73 -13.92 37.40
C ALA A 20 24.10 -13.88 35.91
N VAL A 21 23.26 -14.49 35.07
CA VAL A 21 23.30 -14.28 33.63
C VAL A 21 22.77 -12.86 33.41
N SER A 22 23.70 -11.93 33.17
CA SER A 22 23.37 -10.61 32.64
C SER A 22 22.68 -10.83 31.29
N TYR A 23 21.37 -10.61 31.25
CA TYR A 23 20.67 -10.41 30.00
C TYR A 23 21.27 -9.15 29.38
N SER A 24 22.15 -9.36 28.39
CA SER A 24 22.65 -8.30 27.54
C SER A 24 21.43 -7.51 27.06
N SER A 25 21.42 -6.23 27.43
CA SER A 25 20.38 -5.25 27.11
C SER A 25 19.84 -5.47 25.71
N CYS A 26 18.53 -5.66 25.62
CA CYS A 26 17.76 -5.57 24.39
C CYS A 26 18.27 -4.34 23.62
N ARG A 27 18.98 -4.58 22.52
CA ARG A 27 19.35 -3.50 21.60
C ARG A 27 18.02 -3.02 21.04
N THR A 28 17.60 -1.84 21.47
CA THR A 28 16.55 -1.09 20.82
C THR A 28 16.82 -1.15 19.33
N PHE A 29 15.85 -1.63 18.57
CA PHE A 29 15.88 -1.60 17.12
C PHE A 29 15.80 -0.12 16.73
N SER A 30 16.94 0.58 16.76
CA SER A 30 17.04 1.94 16.26
C SER A 30 16.89 1.83 14.75
N GLY A 31 15.64 1.91 14.29
CA GLY A 31 15.33 2.05 12.89
C GLY A 31 16.19 3.16 12.32
N ILE A 32 16.81 2.89 11.17
CA ILE A 32 17.43 3.93 10.35
C ILE A 32 16.37 5.05 10.23
N PRO A 33 16.69 6.30 10.59
CA PRO A 33 15.72 7.38 10.55
C PRO A 33 15.15 7.45 9.13
N LYS A 34 13.83 7.38 9.01
CA LYS A 34 13.13 7.67 7.75
C LYS A 34 13.61 9.05 7.31
N SER A 35 14.30 9.12 6.17
CA SER A 35 14.80 10.37 5.59
C SER A 35 13.72 11.46 5.68
N GLU A 36 14.02 12.60 6.31
CA GLU A 36 13.06 13.71 6.52
C GLU A 36 12.46 14.24 5.21
N THR A 37 13.11 13.98 4.07
CA THR A 37 12.64 14.34 2.73
C THR A 37 11.54 13.42 2.17
N ASN A 38 11.15 12.35 2.88
CA ASN A 38 10.35 11.24 2.33
C ASN A 38 9.01 11.00 3.06
N SER A 39 8.50 11.98 3.80
CA SER A 39 7.26 11.93 4.60
C SER A 39 5.96 11.66 3.81
N GLN A 40 6.06 11.43 2.50
CA GLN A 40 4.97 11.35 1.54
C GLN A 40 5.04 10.11 0.66
N SER A 41 6.01 9.23 0.95
CA SER A 41 6.29 8.05 0.15
C SER A 41 5.35 6.91 0.53
N VAL A 42 4.65 6.39 -0.47
CA VAL A 42 3.67 5.32 -0.36
C VAL A 42 4.18 4.10 -1.11
N ALA A 43 3.98 2.92 -0.53
CA ALA A 43 4.10 1.65 -1.23
C ALA A 43 2.80 0.85 -1.16
N CYS A 44 2.59 0.00 -2.16
CA CYS A 44 1.47 -0.94 -2.23
C CYS A 44 1.98 -2.37 -2.25
N LEU A 45 1.41 -3.23 -1.40
CA LEU A 45 1.68 -4.67 -1.38
C LEU A 45 0.39 -5.42 -1.73
N ILE A 46 0.33 -5.97 -2.93
CA ILE A 46 -0.77 -6.83 -3.37
C ILE A 46 -0.42 -8.27 -3.01
N ILE A 47 -1.35 -8.96 -2.35
CA ILE A 47 -1.18 -10.33 -1.86
C ILE A 47 -2.28 -11.17 -2.52
N GLY A 48 -1.90 -12.10 -3.38
CA GLY A 48 -2.84 -12.92 -4.12
C GLY A 48 -2.22 -13.66 -5.30
N ASP A 49 -2.27 -14.99 -5.29
CA ASP A 49 -1.79 -15.83 -6.38
C ASP A 49 -2.51 -15.54 -7.72
N GLU A 50 -3.78 -15.14 -7.68
CA GLU A 50 -4.59 -14.83 -8.86
C GLU A 50 -4.11 -13.60 -9.64
N ILE A 51 -3.37 -12.71 -8.98
CA ILE A 51 -2.74 -11.56 -9.62
C ILE A 51 -1.47 -12.02 -10.35
N LEU A 52 -0.66 -12.85 -9.70
CA LEU A 52 0.59 -13.37 -10.26
C LEU A 52 0.35 -14.31 -11.44
N ASN A 53 -0.69 -15.13 -11.40
CA ASN A 53 -1.05 -16.03 -12.51
C ASN A 53 -1.91 -15.38 -13.60
N GLY A 54 -2.21 -14.07 -13.47
CA GLY A 54 -2.94 -13.29 -14.47
C GLY A 54 -4.43 -13.58 -14.57
N LYS A 55 -5.00 -14.40 -13.67
CA LYS A 55 -6.45 -14.67 -13.62
C LYS A 55 -7.25 -13.41 -13.32
N THR A 56 -6.72 -12.53 -12.48
CA THR A 56 -7.35 -11.26 -12.10
C THR A 56 -6.44 -10.10 -12.46
N HIS A 57 -6.97 -9.13 -13.19
CA HIS A 57 -6.27 -7.87 -13.42
C HIS A 57 -6.29 -7.02 -12.14
N ASP A 58 -5.11 -6.66 -11.62
CA ASP A 58 -5.01 -5.79 -10.46
C ASP A 58 -5.54 -4.39 -10.77
N THR A 59 -6.68 -4.05 -10.16
CA THR A 59 -7.27 -2.71 -10.24
C THR A 59 -7.11 -1.92 -8.95
N ASN A 60 -6.66 -2.56 -7.85
CA ASN A 60 -6.56 -1.92 -6.55
C ASN A 60 -5.31 -1.06 -6.47
N SER A 61 -4.16 -1.53 -6.96
CA SER A 61 -2.95 -0.71 -7.00
C SER A 61 -3.12 0.50 -7.92
N ASN A 62 -3.76 0.34 -9.08
CA ASN A 62 -4.06 1.45 -9.98
C ASN A 62 -4.99 2.49 -9.32
N TYR A 63 -6.00 2.02 -8.60
CA TYR A 63 -6.91 2.90 -7.88
C TYR A 63 -6.17 3.66 -6.76
N LEU A 64 -5.31 2.97 -5.99
CA LEU A 64 -4.48 3.61 -4.97
C LEU A 64 -3.53 4.63 -5.59
N ALA A 65 -2.95 4.35 -6.75
CA ALA A 65 -2.07 5.28 -7.47
C ALA A 65 -2.80 6.59 -7.81
N LYS A 66 -4.04 6.49 -8.33
CA LYS A 66 -4.89 7.66 -8.59
C LYS A 66 -5.20 8.42 -7.31
N LYS A 67 -5.56 7.73 -6.22
CA LYS A 67 -5.84 8.37 -4.94
C LYS A 67 -4.62 9.07 -4.35
N CYS A 68 -3.44 8.46 -4.44
CA CYS A 68 -2.19 9.10 -4.04
C CYS A 68 -1.93 10.37 -4.86
N PHE A 69 -2.09 10.30 -6.19
CA PHE A 69 -1.94 11.45 -7.09
C PHE A 69 -2.86 12.61 -6.69
N ASP A 70 -4.15 12.33 -6.45
CA ASP A 70 -5.16 13.33 -6.06
C ASP A 70 -4.84 14.00 -4.71
N PHE A 71 -4.10 13.31 -3.84
CA PHE A 71 -3.71 13.80 -2.51
C PHE A 71 -2.27 14.31 -2.45
N GLY A 72 -1.58 14.41 -3.60
CA GLY A 72 -0.20 14.89 -3.65
C GLY A 72 0.83 13.90 -3.10
N LEU A 73 0.45 12.63 -2.92
CA LEU A 73 1.31 11.58 -2.37
C LEU A 73 2.04 10.82 -3.47
N ASP A 74 3.24 10.35 -3.16
CA ASP A 74 4.06 9.62 -4.09
C ASP A 74 3.92 8.12 -3.89
N LEU A 75 3.14 7.43 -4.75
CA LEU A 75 3.23 5.97 -4.84
C LEU A 75 4.54 5.59 -5.54
N ARG A 76 5.52 5.14 -4.74
CA ARG A 76 6.89 4.87 -5.19
C ARG A 76 7.13 3.41 -5.57
N ARG A 77 6.33 2.48 -5.03
CA ARG A 77 6.49 1.05 -5.29
C ARG A 77 5.16 0.32 -5.21
N ILE A 78 4.94 -0.59 -6.15
CA ILE A 78 3.91 -1.64 -6.07
C ILE A 78 4.66 -2.97 -6.12
N GLN A 79 4.35 -3.86 -5.20
CA GLN A 79 4.87 -5.23 -5.17
C GLN A 79 3.68 -6.20 -5.11
N VAL A 80 3.76 -7.28 -5.87
CA VAL A 80 2.79 -8.37 -5.85
C VAL A 80 3.49 -9.62 -5.32
N VAL A 81 2.90 -10.30 -4.34
CA VAL A 81 3.43 -11.51 -3.72
C VAL A 81 2.38 -12.61 -3.67
N PRO A 82 2.79 -13.89 -3.66
CA PRO A 82 1.87 -15.00 -3.51
C PRO A 82 1.30 -15.07 -2.08
N ASP A 83 0.30 -15.91 -1.87
CA ASP A 83 -0.28 -16.22 -0.55
C ASP A 83 0.65 -17.14 0.27
N VAL A 84 1.92 -16.73 0.41
CA VAL A 84 2.98 -17.45 1.13
C VAL A 84 3.46 -16.57 2.28
N GLU A 85 3.38 -17.11 3.50
CA GLU A 85 3.63 -16.38 4.75
C GLU A 85 5.00 -15.65 4.74
N GLN A 86 6.06 -16.34 4.31
CA GLN A 86 7.40 -15.79 4.31
C GLN A 86 7.56 -14.62 3.31
N ASP A 87 6.97 -14.74 2.12
CA ASP A 87 7.02 -13.68 1.09
C ASP A 87 6.27 -12.43 1.57
N ILE A 88 5.13 -12.60 2.25
CA ILE A 88 4.39 -11.48 2.86
C ILE A 88 5.22 -10.82 3.97
N ILE A 89 5.83 -11.61 4.86
CA ILE A 89 6.64 -11.11 5.98
C ILE A 89 7.84 -10.30 5.50
N GLU A 90 8.60 -10.83 4.54
CA GLU A 90 9.80 -10.16 4.02
C GLU A 90 9.43 -8.84 3.33
N SER A 91 8.40 -8.90 2.47
CA SER A 91 7.94 -7.74 1.70
C SER A 91 7.36 -6.65 2.60
N VAL A 92 6.50 -6.98 3.56
CA VAL A 92 5.91 -5.97 4.45
C VAL A 92 6.97 -5.31 5.34
N ARG A 93 7.98 -6.07 5.81
CA ARG A 93 9.11 -5.52 6.59
C ARG A 93 9.97 -4.60 5.74
N GLU A 94 10.30 -5.01 4.51
CA GLU A 94 11.07 -4.17 3.60
C GLU A 94 10.34 -2.86 3.32
N LEU A 95 9.08 -2.94 2.90
CA LEU A 95 8.28 -1.77 2.53
C LEU A 95 8.04 -0.85 3.74
N SER A 96 7.70 -1.41 4.91
CA SER A 96 7.46 -0.64 6.14
C SER A 96 8.70 0.14 6.59
N ARG A 97 9.89 -0.43 6.38
CA ARG A 97 11.17 0.23 6.68
C ARG A 97 11.49 1.37 5.70
N GLN A 98 11.19 1.21 4.41
CA GLN A 98 11.59 2.16 3.37
C GLN A 98 10.57 3.29 3.14
N TYR A 99 9.29 3.04 3.37
CA TYR A 99 8.20 3.95 2.98
C TYR A 99 7.45 4.52 4.17
N HIS A 100 6.94 5.74 3.99
CA HIS A 100 6.17 6.39 5.05
C HIS A 100 4.85 5.68 5.28
N TRP A 101 4.13 5.29 4.22
CA TRP A 101 2.94 4.43 4.29
C TRP A 101 3.06 3.21 3.39
N VAL A 102 2.51 2.09 3.87
CA VAL A 102 2.34 0.85 3.12
C VAL A 102 0.87 0.51 3.14
N PHE A 103 0.26 0.32 1.97
CA PHE A 103 -1.11 -0.18 1.87
C PHE A 103 -1.07 -1.58 1.27
N THR A 104 -1.70 -2.55 1.95
CA THR A 104 -1.84 -3.90 1.41
C THR A 104 -3.21 -4.10 0.77
N SER A 105 -3.35 -5.14 -0.07
CA SER A 105 -4.64 -5.58 -0.57
C SER A 105 -4.62 -7.09 -0.77
N GLY A 106 -5.60 -7.80 -0.21
CA GLY A 106 -5.78 -9.25 -0.40
C GLY A 106 -5.47 -10.10 0.83
N GLY A 107 -5.84 -11.37 0.78
CA GLY A 107 -5.55 -12.38 1.81
C GLY A 107 -6.19 -12.17 3.19
N ILE A 108 -7.34 -11.49 3.30
CA ILE A 108 -8.03 -11.23 4.59
C ILE A 108 -9.43 -11.86 4.70
N GLY A 109 -9.81 -12.68 3.73
CA GLY A 109 -11.09 -13.39 3.72
C GLY A 109 -11.13 -14.62 4.66
N PRO A 110 -12.14 -15.48 4.49
CA PRO A 110 -12.39 -16.60 5.39
C PRO A 110 -11.66 -17.90 4.99
N THR A 111 -10.96 -17.94 3.85
CA THR A 111 -10.36 -19.18 3.34
C THR A 111 -8.98 -19.44 3.97
N HIS A 112 -8.33 -20.54 3.58
CA HIS A 112 -7.11 -21.02 4.24
C HIS A 112 -5.84 -20.33 3.72
N ASP A 113 -5.91 -19.87 2.47
CA ASP A 113 -4.98 -18.99 1.77
C ASP A 113 -5.07 -17.52 2.22
N ASP A 114 -6.16 -17.11 2.89
CA ASP A 114 -6.28 -15.79 3.50
C ASP A 114 -5.43 -15.66 4.78
N ILE A 115 -4.13 -15.39 4.60
CA ILE A 115 -3.12 -15.38 5.66
C ILE A 115 -2.49 -14.00 5.95
N THR A 116 -3.02 -12.91 5.38
CA THR A 116 -2.42 -11.56 5.49
C THR A 116 -2.32 -11.07 6.93
N TYR A 117 -3.39 -11.18 7.74
CA TYR A 117 -3.36 -10.73 9.13
C TYR A 117 -2.34 -11.51 9.96
N GLN A 118 -2.29 -12.84 9.79
CA GLN A 118 -1.38 -13.73 10.49
C GLN A 118 0.07 -13.44 10.13
N SER A 119 0.35 -13.30 8.83
CA SER A 119 1.69 -13.03 8.31
C SER A 119 2.19 -11.66 8.77
N ILE A 120 1.35 -10.62 8.71
CA ILE A 120 1.73 -9.28 9.17
C ILE A 120 1.88 -9.24 10.69
N ALA A 121 1.03 -9.92 11.46
CA ALA A 121 1.22 -10.03 12.91
C ALA A 121 2.58 -10.66 13.25
N LYS A 122 2.94 -11.75 12.58
CA LYS A 122 4.23 -12.43 12.73
C LYS A 122 5.40 -11.55 12.28
N ALA A 123 5.22 -10.73 11.25
CA ALA A 123 6.24 -9.80 10.79
C ALA A 123 6.62 -8.76 11.87
N PHE A 124 5.71 -8.41 12.77
CA PHE A 124 5.92 -7.40 13.81
C PHE A 124 5.84 -7.94 15.24
N ASP A 125 5.95 -9.27 15.39
CA ASP A 125 5.92 -9.97 16.68
C ASP A 125 4.68 -9.61 17.53
N LEU A 126 3.53 -9.56 16.87
CA LEU A 126 2.23 -9.26 17.48
C LEU A 126 1.40 -10.54 17.65
N PRO A 127 0.72 -10.71 18.79
CA PRO A 127 -0.31 -11.73 18.92
C PRO A 127 -1.54 -11.39 18.07
N LEU A 128 -2.37 -12.40 17.85
CA LEU A 128 -3.68 -12.26 17.24
C LEU A 128 -4.79 -12.42 18.29
N ALA A 129 -5.83 -11.60 18.21
CA ALA A 129 -7.02 -11.76 19.03
C ALA A 129 -8.29 -11.37 18.27
N TYR A 130 -9.42 -11.92 18.69
CA TYR A 130 -10.70 -11.53 18.12
C TYR A 130 -11.01 -10.08 18.47
N HIS A 131 -11.27 -9.27 17.44
CA HIS A 131 -11.69 -7.90 17.61
C HIS A 131 -13.22 -7.85 17.68
N GLU A 132 -13.77 -7.80 18.89
CA GLU A 132 -15.21 -7.87 19.13
C GLU A 132 -16.02 -6.81 18.37
N PRO A 133 -15.59 -5.55 18.23
CA PRO A 133 -16.31 -4.57 17.40
C PRO A 133 -16.42 -4.98 15.92
N THR A 134 -15.42 -5.67 15.38
CA THR A 134 -15.49 -6.22 14.02
C THR A 134 -16.50 -7.36 13.97
N LEU A 135 -16.45 -8.29 14.92
CA LEU A 135 -17.42 -9.40 15.00
C LEU A 135 -18.86 -8.89 15.09
N GLU A 136 -19.10 -7.85 15.88
CA GLU A 136 -20.42 -7.27 16.04
C GLU A 136 -20.91 -6.61 14.74
N LYS A 137 -20.04 -5.82 14.09
CA LYS A 137 -20.34 -5.26 12.77
C LYS A 137 -20.58 -6.33 11.71
N MET A 138 -19.88 -7.47 11.76
CA MET A 138 -20.15 -8.60 10.87
C MET A 138 -21.55 -9.16 11.08
N ARG A 139 -21.98 -9.38 12.32
CA ARG A 139 -23.33 -9.86 12.64
C ARG A 139 -24.41 -8.91 12.09
N MET A 140 -24.18 -7.60 12.21
CA MET A 140 -25.16 -6.58 11.80
C MET A 140 -25.16 -6.27 10.29
N ILE A 141 -23.98 -6.10 9.69
CA ILE A 141 -23.83 -5.48 8.36
C ILE A 141 -23.58 -6.51 7.26
N MET A 142 -22.82 -7.57 7.54
CA MET A 142 -22.46 -8.56 6.51
C MET A 142 -23.68 -9.21 5.81
N PRO A 143 -24.79 -9.59 6.50
CA PRO A 143 -25.98 -10.08 5.83
C PRO A 143 -26.63 -9.05 4.89
N LEU A 144 -26.45 -7.76 5.12
CA LEU A 144 -26.96 -6.68 4.25
C LEU A 144 -26.07 -6.46 3.03
N THR A 145 -24.76 -6.64 3.17
CA THR A 145 -23.78 -6.45 2.09
C THR A 145 -23.68 -7.61 1.10
N LEU A 146 -24.15 -8.82 1.47
CA LEU A 146 -24.16 -10.01 0.61
C LEU A 146 -25.38 -10.09 -0.33
N VAL A 147 -26.30 -9.12 -0.25
CA VAL A 147 -27.50 -9.10 -1.10
C VAL A 147 -27.17 -8.39 -2.41
N ASP A 148 -26.69 -9.15 -3.39
CA ASP A 148 -26.51 -8.71 -4.78
C ASP A 148 -27.86 -8.37 -5.43
N GLY A 149 -28.39 -7.18 -5.17
CA GLY A 149 -29.49 -6.52 -5.93
C GLY A 149 -30.83 -7.26 -5.99
N LYS A 150 -30.92 -8.51 -5.54
CA LYS A 150 -32.14 -9.32 -5.46
C LYS A 150 -32.61 -9.26 -4.03
N SER A 151 -33.50 -8.31 -3.79
CA SER A 151 -34.24 -8.11 -2.55
C SER A 151 -34.69 -9.46 -1.96
N ARG A 152 -33.96 -9.93 -0.94
CA ARG A 152 -34.61 -10.70 0.12
C ARG A 152 -35.01 -9.65 1.13
N THR A 153 -36.31 -9.39 1.20
CA THR A 153 -36.94 -8.51 2.20
C THR A 153 -36.71 -8.98 3.64
N ASN A 154 -36.02 -10.10 3.84
CA ASN A 154 -35.57 -10.61 5.11
C ASN A 154 -34.33 -11.51 4.90
N PRO A 155 -33.08 -11.02 5.05
CA PRO A 155 -31.91 -11.89 5.03
C PRO A 155 -31.97 -12.81 6.25
N ALA A 156 -31.75 -14.11 6.04
CA ALA A 156 -31.61 -15.04 7.17
C ALA A 156 -30.44 -14.58 8.07
N PRO A 157 -30.51 -14.78 9.40
CA PRO A 157 -29.42 -14.40 10.30
C PRO A 157 -28.10 -14.99 9.81
N LEU A 158 -27.04 -14.17 9.75
CA LEU A 158 -25.73 -14.65 9.35
C LEU A 158 -25.19 -15.62 10.40
N VAL A 159 -24.93 -16.86 9.98
CA VAL A 159 -24.24 -17.84 10.83
C VAL A 159 -22.75 -17.49 10.91
N MET A 160 -22.29 -17.10 12.10
CA MET A 160 -20.88 -16.83 12.40
C MET A 160 -20.10 -18.14 12.58
N THR A 161 -19.72 -18.77 11.47
CA THR A 161 -18.82 -19.93 11.46
C THR A 161 -17.40 -19.54 11.90
N GLU A 162 -16.59 -20.50 12.32
CA GLU A 162 -15.19 -20.25 12.68
C GLU A 162 -14.39 -19.63 11.52
N ALA A 163 -14.65 -20.08 10.29
CA ALA A 163 -14.07 -19.48 9.09
C ALA A 163 -14.45 -18.00 8.90
N ARG A 164 -15.69 -17.60 9.24
CA ARG A 164 -16.06 -16.17 9.21
C ARG A 164 -15.42 -15.40 10.35
N LYS A 165 -15.48 -15.93 11.58
CA LYS A 165 -14.89 -15.28 12.76
C LYS A 165 -13.40 -15.00 12.57
N ARG A 166 -12.67 -15.85 11.83
CA ARG A 166 -11.24 -15.65 11.53
C ARG A 166 -10.94 -14.31 10.85
N MET A 167 -11.88 -13.73 10.09
CA MET A 167 -11.71 -12.43 9.45
C MET A 167 -11.67 -11.26 10.46
N ALA A 168 -12.07 -11.52 11.71
CA ALA A 168 -11.97 -10.60 12.83
C ALA A 168 -10.85 -11.00 13.81
N LEU A 169 -10.02 -12.00 13.48
CA LEU A 169 -8.82 -12.35 14.23
C LEU A 169 -7.69 -11.42 13.75
N LEU A 170 -7.50 -10.30 14.46
CA LEU A 170 -6.64 -9.20 14.04
C LEU A 170 -5.35 -9.17 14.87
N PRO A 171 -4.25 -8.58 14.33
CA PRO A 171 -3.09 -8.24 15.14
C PRO A 171 -3.52 -7.34 16.31
N VAL A 172 -2.98 -7.58 17.50
CA VAL A 172 -3.22 -6.72 18.66
C VAL A 172 -1.91 -6.40 19.35
N ASP A 173 -1.82 -5.19 19.89
CA ASP A 173 -0.68 -4.79 20.70
C ASP A 173 -1.00 -5.02 22.19
N PRO A 174 -0.32 -5.97 22.87
CA PRO A 174 -0.58 -6.26 24.27
C PRO A 174 -0.28 -5.09 25.21
N ASN A 175 0.46 -4.08 24.74
CA ASN A 175 0.85 -2.92 25.55
C ASN A 175 -0.03 -1.67 25.29
N GLY A 176 -1.05 -1.75 24.45
CA GLY A 176 -1.92 -0.62 24.10
C GLY A 176 -2.24 -0.55 22.61
N GLU A 177 -2.59 0.62 22.08
CA GLU A 177 -2.88 0.82 20.64
C GLU A 177 -1.71 1.46 19.87
N GLU A 178 -0.49 1.45 20.43
CA GLU A 178 0.65 2.13 19.81
C GLU A 178 1.14 1.41 18.54
N ARG A 179 1.16 0.07 18.55
CA ARG A 179 1.62 -0.74 17.41
C ARG A 179 0.48 -1.27 16.54
N THR A 180 -0.76 -1.29 17.03
CA THR A 180 -1.92 -1.69 16.23
C THR A 180 -3.13 -0.82 16.49
N ARG A 181 -3.76 -0.35 15.42
CA ARG A 181 -4.99 0.44 15.45
C ARG A 181 -6.00 -0.15 14.48
N VAL A 182 -7.25 -0.26 14.91
CA VAL A 182 -8.36 -0.72 14.06
C VAL A 182 -9.28 0.45 13.81
N VAL A 183 -9.45 0.81 12.54
CA VAL A 183 -10.25 1.96 12.12
C VAL A 183 -11.42 1.48 11.29
N PHE A 184 -12.59 2.11 11.46
CA PHE A 184 -13.74 1.95 10.58
C PHE A 184 -14.00 3.25 9.81
N PRO A 185 -13.31 3.47 8.67
CA PRO A 185 -13.51 4.69 7.87
C PRO A 185 -14.95 4.86 7.36
N SER A 186 -15.67 3.75 7.19
CA SER A 186 -17.07 3.74 6.78
C SER A 186 -17.93 2.98 7.78
N THR A 187 -19.05 3.58 8.18
CA THR A 187 -20.06 2.92 9.02
C THR A 187 -20.86 1.87 8.27
N GLN A 188 -20.81 1.88 6.93
CA GLN A 188 -21.56 0.98 6.04
C GLN A 188 -20.84 -0.35 5.80
N LEU A 189 -19.59 -0.49 6.22
CA LEU A 189 -18.79 -1.70 6.03
C LEU A 189 -18.55 -2.40 7.36
N TRP A 190 -18.58 -3.74 7.32
CA TRP A 190 -18.19 -4.57 8.45
C TRP A 190 -16.67 -4.70 8.58
N VAL A 191 -15.96 -4.62 7.47
CA VAL A 191 -14.51 -4.81 7.39
C VAL A 191 -13.80 -3.51 7.82
N PRO A 192 -12.87 -3.57 8.78
CA PRO A 192 -12.07 -2.42 9.17
C PRO A 192 -10.89 -2.20 8.22
N LEU A 193 -10.24 -1.05 8.36
CA LEU A 193 -8.85 -0.84 7.99
C LEU A 193 -7.99 -1.07 9.24
N VAL A 194 -7.04 -1.99 9.18
CA VAL A 194 -6.14 -2.29 10.31
C VAL A 194 -4.77 -1.67 10.05
N ILE A 195 -4.23 -0.92 11.00
CA ILE A 195 -2.93 -0.27 10.91
C ILE A 195 -1.98 -0.97 11.86
N VAL A 196 -0.89 -1.53 11.34
CA VAL A 196 0.19 -2.19 12.10
C VAL A 196 1.49 -1.40 11.93
N ASN A 197 2.31 -1.37 12.98
CA ASN A 197 3.61 -0.70 12.99
C ASN A 197 3.52 0.78 12.56
N GLN A 198 2.39 1.42 12.88
CA GLN A 198 2.05 2.82 12.57
C GLN A 198 1.94 3.16 11.07
N ASN A 199 2.42 2.33 10.15
CA ASN A 199 2.41 2.64 8.72
C ASN A 199 1.93 1.54 7.77
N VAL A 200 1.65 0.34 8.25
CA VAL A 200 1.13 -0.76 7.41
C VAL A 200 -0.38 -0.79 7.53
N HIS A 201 -1.07 -0.38 6.46
CA HIS A 201 -2.52 -0.33 6.37
C HIS A 201 -2.99 -1.59 5.63
N ILE A 202 -3.73 -2.45 6.32
CA ILE A 202 -4.22 -3.73 5.81
C ILE A 202 -5.64 -3.53 5.28
N LEU A 203 -5.88 -3.89 4.01
CA LEU A 203 -7.16 -3.72 3.33
C LEU A 203 -7.62 -5.00 2.59
N PRO A 204 -8.94 -5.13 2.31
CA PRO A 204 -9.49 -6.22 1.51
C PRO A 204 -8.96 -6.24 0.07
N GLY A 205 -8.94 -7.46 -0.51
CA GLY A 205 -8.71 -7.67 -1.95
C GLY A 205 -9.90 -7.30 -2.82
N VAL A 206 -11.13 -7.38 -2.29
CA VAL A 206 -12.36 -7.07 -3.05
C VAL A 206 -12.39 -5.59 -3.45
N PRO A 207 -12.37 -5.24 -4.75
CA PRO A 207 -12.16 -3.86 -5.19
C PRO A 207 -13.20 -2.87 -4.66
N LYS A 208 -14.47 -3.27 -4.57
CA LYS A 208 -15.54 -2.40 -4.04
C LYS A 208 -15.30 -2.01 -2.58
N LEU A 209 -14.82 -2.94 -1.76
CA LEU A 209 -14.53 -2.69 -0.34
C LEU A 209 -13.26 -1.84 -0.20
N PHE A 210 -12.22 -2.19 -0.96
CA PHE A 210 -10.94 -1.46 -0.99
C PHE A 210 -11.16 0.03 -1.31
N ARG A 211 -11.91 0.32 -2.38
CA ARG A 211 -12.17 1.70 -2.83
C ARG A 211 -12.88 2.53 -1.76
N VAL A 212 -13.95 2.00 -1.16
CA VAL A 212 -14.71 2.70 -0.12
C VAL A 212 -13.83 2.97 1.12
N LEU A 213 -13.02 2.00 1.54
CA LEU A 213 -12.12 2.19 2.68
C LEU A 213 -11.03 3.22 2.39
N ILE A 214 -10.38 3.15 1.23
CA ILE A 214 -9.35 4.13 0.83
C ILE A 214 -9.95 5.52 0.73
N ASP A 215 -11.07 5.70 0.03
CA ASP A 215 -11.73 7.01 -0.11
C ASP A 215 -12.01 7.63 1.25
N ARG A 216 -12.66 6.87 2.13
CA ARG A 216 -13.03 7.38 3.45
C ARG A 216 -11.82 7.62 4.32
N TYR A 217 -10.84 6.73 4.31
CA TYR A 217 -9.62 6.90 5.10
C TYR A 217 -8.83 8.12 4.66
N PHE A 218 -8.67 8.31 3.35
CA PHE A 218 -7.96 9.46 2.81
C PHE A 218 -8.65 10.77 3.19
N GLU A 219 -9.97 10.86 3.06
CA GLU A 219 -10.70 12.08 3.44
C GLU A 219 -10.69 12.35 4.95
N THR A 220 -10.80 11.33 5.79
CA THR A 220 -11.01 11.52 7.24
C THR A 220 -9.74 11.49 8.08
N HIS A 221 -8.67 10.84 7.61
CA HIS A 221 -7.42 10.65 8.37
C HIS A 221 -6.22 11.27 7.67
N VAL A 222 -6.20 11.26 6.34
CA VAL A 222 -5.06 11.75 5.55
C VAL A 222 -5.20 13.24 5.23
N ARG A 223 -6.34 13.68 4.67
CA ARG A 223 -6.55 15.09 4.33
C ARG A 223 -6.34 16.05 5.50
N PRO A 224 -6.82 15.77 6.73
CA PRO A 224 -6.63 16.71 7.84
C PRO A 224 -5.18 16.82 8.30
N THR A 225 -4.33 15.85 7.96
CA THR A 225 -2.92 15.78 8.38
C THR A 225 -1.95 16.22 7.29
N LEU A 226 -2.39 16.32 6.03
CA LEU A 226 -1.59 16.79 4.91
C LEU A 226 -2.02 18.15 4.38
N SER A 227 -1.07 19.07 4.35
CA SER A 227 -1.18 20.40 3.73
C SER A 227 -0.56 20.44 2.32
N LEU A 228 -0.57 19.31 1.59
CA LEU A 228 0.03 19.25 0.27
C LEU A 228 -0.94 19.62 -0.85
N PRO A 229 -0.49 20.40 -1.85
CA PRO A 229 -1.23 20.54 -3.10
C PRO A 229 -1.29 19.20 -3.84
N SER A 230 -2.45 18.89 -4.39
CA SER A 230 -2.65 17.76 -5.31
C SER A 230 -1.72 17.85 -6.51
N TYR A 231 -1.37 16.71 -7.09
CA TYR A 231 -0.72 16.74 -8.40
C TYR A 231 -1.69 17.24 -9.46
N SER A 232 -1.14 17.95 -10.44
CA SER A 232 -1.81 18.38 -11.66
C SER A 232 -1.04 17.85 -12.87
N ARG A 233 -1.75 17.70 -13.99
CA ARG A 233 -1.18 17.20 -15.23
C ARG A 233 -1.59 18.09 -16.39
N VAL A 234 -0.61 18.42 -17.22
CA VAL A 234 -0.80 19.10 -18.50
C VAL A 234 -0.41 18.12 -19.60
N LEU A 235 -1.27 17.96 -20.62
CA LEU A 235 -1.04 17.08 -21.74
C LEU A 235 -0.94 17.86 -23.03
N ILE A 236 0.05 17.52 -23.85
CA ILE A 236 0.35 18.20 -25.11
C ILE A 236 0.54 17.15 -26.19
N GLY A 237 -0.34 17.12 -27.18
CA GLY A 237 -0.23 16.25 -28.35
C GLY A 237 0.60 16.89 -29.45
N THR A 238 1.48 16.12 -30.09
CA THR A 238 2.26 16.55 -31.26
C THR A 238 2.19 15.52 -32.39
N SER A 239 2.36 15.98 -33.63
CA SER A 239 2.48 15.15 -34.84
C SER A 239 3.93 14.69 -35.10
N LEU A 240 4.91 15.19 -34.34
CA LEU A 240 6.32 14.83 -34.43
C LEU A 240 6.60 13.42 -33.87
N PHE A 241 7.73 12.82 -34.24
CA PHE A 241 8.17 11.55 -33.66
C PHE A 241 8.83 11.75 -32.30
N GLU A 242 8.76 10.72 -31.46
CA GLU A 242 9.35 10.76 -30.12
C GLU A 242 10.86 11.06 -30.16
N GLY A 243 11.58 10.49 -31.14
CA GLY A 243 13.00 10.75 -31.33
C GLY A 243 13.33 12.22 -31.66
N ASP A 244 12.44 12.91 -32.38
CA ASP A 244 12.64 14.32 -32.75
C ASP A 244 12.46 15.25 -31.55
N ILE A 245 11.54 14.91 -30.65
CA ILE A 245 11.24 15.73 -29.46
C ILE A 245 12.08 15.35 -28.24
N ALA A 246 12.68 14.15 -28.18
CA ALA A 246 13.41 13.68 -27.01
C ALA A 246 14.53 14.62 -26.53
N PRO A 247 15.40 15.18 -27.40
CA PRO A 247 16.41 16.15 -26.96
C PRO A 247 15.79 17.42 -26.35
N ILE A 248 14.71 17.92 -26.96
CA ILE A 248 13.97 19.09 -26.47
C ILE A 248 13.40 18.82 -25.08
N LEU A 249 12.77 17.66 -24.87
CA LEU A 249 12.19 17.30 -23.59
C LEU A 249 13.26 17.10 -22.51
N THR A 250 14.43 16.58 -22.88
CA THR A 250 15.58 16.40 -21.97
C THR A 250 16.06 17.75 -21.46
N ASP A 251 16.32 18.71 -22.37
CA ASP A 251 16.75 20.07 -22.01
C ASP A 251 15.76 20.81 -21.10
N ILE A 252 14.47 20.55 -21.28
CA ILE A 252 13.42 21.15 -20.45
C ILE A 252 13.36 20.42 -19.09
N GLN A 253 13.45 19.09 -19.06
CA GLN A 253 13.42 18.30 -17.83
C GLN A 253 14.49 18.76 -16.84
N GLU A 254 15.70 19.05 -17.30
CA GLU A 254 16.79 19.56 -16.45
C GLU A 254 16.44 20.89 -15.76
N LYS A 255 15.70 21.76 -16.45
CA LYS A 255 15.31 23.08 -15.94
C LYS A 255 14.17 22.99 -14.93
N VAL A 256 13.21 22.09 -15.19
CA VAL A 256 11.98 21.98 -14.39
C VAL A 256 12.11 21.00 -13.22
N GLN A 257 13.20 20.24 -13.15
CA GLN A 257 13.42 19.26 -12.09
C GLN A 257 13.41 19.89 -10.69
N LEU A 258 14.02 21.07 -10.54
CA LEU A 258 14.03 21.82 -9.27
C LEU A 258 12.66 22.39 -8.92
N GLU A 259 11.78 22.57 -9.91
CA GLU A 259 10.37 22.96 -9.72
C GLU A 259 9.47 21.74 -9.42
N GLY A 260 10.05 20.54 -9.31
CA GLY A 260 9.32 19.30 -9.01
C GLY A 260 8.42 18.82 -10.15
N ILE A 261 8.67 19.29 -11.38
CA ILE A 261 7.93 18.87 -12.57
C ILE A 261 8.64 17.69 -13.23
N LYS A 262 7.85 16.66 -13.57
CA LYS A 262 8.27 15.50 -14.34
C LYS A 262 7.64 15.52 -15.72
N ILE A 263 8.45 15.31 -16.74
CA ILE A 263 8.04 15.23 -18.14
C ILE A 263 8.09 13.76 -18.58
N GLY A 264 7.07 13.33 -19.30
CA GLY A 264 7.04 12.03 -19.98
C GLY A 264 6.47 12.16 -21.38
N SER A 265 6.92 11.31 -22.30
CA SER A 265 6.37 11.17 -23.65
C SER A 265 5.71 9.80 -23.81
N TYR A 266 4.60 9.77 -24.54
CA TYR A 266 3.79 8.57 -24.77
C TYR A 266 3.44 8.48 -26.25
N PRO A 267 4.17 7.67 -27.04
CA PRO A 267 3.85 7.45 -28.44
C PRO A 267 2.53 6.68 -28.58
N ARG A 268 1.75 7.01 -29.61
CA ARG A 268 0.47 6.35 -29.93
C ARG A 268 0.66 5.41 -31.11
N TRP A 269 0.26 4.15 -30.93
CA TRP A 269 0.36 3.13 -31.98
C TRP A 269 -0.62 3.36 -33.14
N ARG A 270 -1.83 3.85 -32.84
CA ARG A 270 -2.81 4.31 -33.83
C ARG A 270 -3.12 5.78 -33.60
N PRO A 271 -2.65 6.69 -34.47
CA PRO A 271 -2.89 8.12 -34.32
C PRO A 271 -4.36 8.58 -34.49
N GLY A 272 -5.33 7.65 -34.52
CA GLY A 272 -6.73 7.94 -34.74
C GLY A 272 -7.42 8.40 -33.45
N GLY A 273 -8.06 9.56 -33.49
CA GLY A 273 -9.01 9.99 -32.45
C GLY A 273 -8.85 11.43 -31.99
N VAL A 274 -7.64 11.99 -32.05
CA VAL A 274 -7.39 13.40 -31.74
C VAL A 274 -6.63 14.01 -32.91
N ARG A 275 -7.24 14.99 -33.57
CA ARG A 275 -6.63 15.76 -34.66
C ARG A 275 -6.05 17.05 -34.09
N VAL A 276 -4.84 17.37 -34.52
CA VAL A 276 -4.20 18.66 -34.25
C VAL A 276 -3.97 19.30 -35.60
N ASP A 277 -4.67 20.40 -35.91
CA ASP A 277 -4.42 21.27 -37.06
C ASP A 277 -3.85 20.54 -38.29
N GLU A 278 -4.67 19.64 -38.88
CA GLU A 278 -4.39 18.84 -40.09
C GLU A 278 -3.51 17.57 -39.92
N GLY A 279 -3.01 17.30 -38.72
CA GLY A 279 -2.20 16.12 -38.38
C GLY A 279 -2.83 15.19 -37.36
N ASN A 280 -2.41 13.92 -37.43
CA ASN A 280 -2.72 12.88 -36.48
C ASN A 280 -1.78 12.99 -35.25
N VAL A 281 -2.29 13.01 -34.01
CA VAL A 281 -1.44 13.00 -32.79
C VAL A 281 -0.62 11.73 -32.75
N ARG A 282 0.72 11.85 -32.84
CA ARG A 282 1.65 10.73 -32.76
C ARG A 282 2.18 10.52 -31.35
N VAL A 283 2.46 11.59 -30.62
CA VAL A 283 3.03 11.52 -29.27
C VAL A 283 2.25 12.47 -28.37
N VAL A 284 1.92 12.00 -27.17
CA VAL A 284 1.40 12.84 -26.08
C VAL A 284 2.50 13.07 -25.06
N VAL A 285 2.83 14.32 -24.80
CA VAL A 285 3.76 14.73 -23.75
C VAL A 285 2.96 15.11 -22.51
N SER A 286 3.34 14.59 -21.36
CA SER A 286 2.74 14.88 -20.06
C SER A 286 3.73 15.63 -19.19
N LEU A 287 3.31 16.79 -18.68
CA LEU A 287 3.99 17.49 -17.58
C LEU A 287 3.19 17.24 -16.30
N LEU A 288 3.88 16.81 -15.25
CA LEU A 288 3.28 16.42 -13.97
C LEU A 288 4.00 17.14 -12.84
N GLY A 289 3.25 17.81 -11.97
CA GLY A 289 3.80 18.59 -10.86
C GLY A 289 2.70 19.04 -9.90
N ARG A 290 3.07 19.72 -8.81
CA ARG A 290 2.11 20.23 -7.82
C ARG A 290 1.83 21.73 -7.97
N ASP A 291 2.77 22.47 -8.57
CA ASP A 291 2.63 23.90 -8.87
C ASP A 291 1.94 24.08 -10.23
N LYS A 292 0.69 24.56 -10.19
CA LYS A 292 -0.11 24.78 -11.40
C LYS A 292 0.43 25.93 -12.26
N GLU A 293 0.93 26.99 -11.65
CA GLU A 293 1.43 28.15 -12.40
C GLU A 293 2.71 27.77 -13.15
N ALA A 294 3.59 27.02 -12.48
CA ALA A 294 4.79 26.46 -13.11
C ALA A 294 4.43 25.49 -14.25
N LEU A 295 3.46 24.59 -14.04
CA LEU A 295 2.97 23.68 -15.09
C LEU A 295 2.40 24.42 -16.30
N ASP A 296 1.60 25.47 -16.09
CA ASP A 296 1.02 26.24 -17.18
C ASP A 296 2.09 26.99 -17.98
N LYS A 297 3.07 27.58 -17.28
CA LYS A 297 4.23 28.23 -17.89
C LYS A 297 5.02 27.25 -18.75
N TRP A 298 5.42 26.11 -18.18
CA TRP A 298 6.23 25.12 -18.90
C TRP A 298 5.44 24.36 -19.96
N GLY A 299 4.13 24.18 -19.77
CA GLY A 299 3.24 23.63 -20.77
C GLY A 299 3.24 24.47 -22.05
N LYS A 300 3.18 25.80 -21.93
CA LYS A 300 3.25 26.71 -23.09
C LYS A 300 4.59 26.59 -23.82
N VAL A 301 5.69 26.51 -23.07
CA VAL A 301 7.04 26.36 -23.62
C VAL A 301 7.19 25.03 -24.37
N VAL A 302 6.71 23.92 -23.78
CA VAL A 302 6.74 22.61 -24.42
C VAL A 302 5.88 22.62 -25.69
N ALA A 303 4.63 23.09 -25.60
CA ALA A 303 3.70 23.16 -26.73
C ALA A 303 4.30 23.92 -27.92
N GLN A 304 4.92 25.07 -27.67
CA GLN A 304 5.58 25.85 -28.72
C GLN A 304 6.77 25.09 -29.33
N LYS A 305 7.63 24.48 -28.51
CA LYS A 305 8.85 23.81 -28.99
C LYS A 305 8.58 22.52 -29.77
N ILE A 306 7.49 21.81 -29.45
CA ILE A 306 7.14 20.56 -30.12
C ILE A 306 6.02 20.73 -31.16
N GLN A 307 5.62 21.96 -31.47
CA GLN A 307 4.50 22.26 -32.37
C GLN A 307 3.23 21.50 -31.94
N GLY A 308 3.00 21.45 -30.63
CA GLY A 308 1.94 20.66 -30.02
C GLY A 308 0.76 21.50 -29.56
N VAL A 309 -0.36 20.83 -29.32
CA VAL A 309 -1.58 21.43 -28.76
C VAL A 309 -2.00 20.72 -27.49
N TYR A 310 -2.74 21.43 -26.64
CA TYR A 310 -3.28 20.85 -25.43
C TYR A 310 -4.33 19.78 -25.76
N VAL A 311 -4.27 18.66 -25.04
CA VAL A 311 -5.22 17.55 -25.16
C VAL A 311 -5.77 17.18 -23.79
N GLU A 312 -6.95 16.56 -23.74
CA GLU A 312 -7.60 16.23 -22.47
C GLU A 312 -7.24 14.83 -21.95
N ASN A 313 -6.91 13.88 -22.85
CA ASN A 313 -6.66 12.48 -22.49
C ASN A 313 -5.43 11.89 -23.17
N ILE A 314 -4.81 10.93 -22.47
CA ILE A 314 -3.79 10.02 -23.00
C ILE A 314 -4.48 8.70 -23.37
N ASP A 315 -5.23 8.65 -24.46
CA ASP A 315 -5.70 7.35 -24.98
C ASP A 315 -4.51 6.67 -25.68
N THR A 316 -3.80 5.82 -24.93
CA THR A 316 -2.60 5.10 -25.39
C THR A 316 -2.89 3.71 -25.92
N GLU A 317 -4.15 3.27 -25.87
CA GLU A 317 -4.64 2.02 -26.48
C GLU A 317 -4.99 2.21 -27.96
#